data_AF-A0A7W9IL00-F1
#
_entry.id   AF-A0A7W9IL00-F1
#
_cell.length_a   1.000
_cell.length_b   1.000
_cell.length_c   1.000
_cell.angle_alpha   90.00
_cell.angle_beta   90.00
_cell.angle_gamma   90.00
#
_symmetry.space_group_name_H-M   'P 1'
#
loop_
_entity.id
_entity.type
_entity.pdbx_description
1 polymer ?
#
loop_
_entity_poly.entity_id
_entity_poly.type
_entity_poly.pdbx_seq_one_letter_code
_entity_poly.pdbx_strand_id
1 'polypeptide(L)' 'MTLIDRIKSYLRTPSGRRNMEKAKAMARDPRHQQKARQLLSRFRTGHTHR' A
#
# COMPACT_ATOMS: atom_id res chain seq x y z
N MET A 1 -12.87 -17.61 14.60
CA MET A 1 -11.75 -17.15 13.74
C MET A 1 -11.59 -15.64 13.90
N THR A 2 -10.37 -15.15 14.11
CA THR A 2 -10.12 -13.70 14.20
C THR A 2 -9.88 -13.12 12.81
N LEU A 3 -10.09 -11.81 12.66
CA LEU A 3 -9.85 -11.09 11.41
C LEU A 3 -8.40 -11.27 10.92
N ILE A 4 -7.45 -11.34 11.85
CA ILE A 4 -6.03 -11.58 11.60
C ILE A 4 -5.80 -12.93 10.91
N ASP A 5 -6.53 -13.96 11.32
CA ASP A 5 -6.38 -15.31 10.78
C ASP A 5 -6.90 -15.40 9.34
N ARG A 6 -7.97 -14.66 9.05
CA ARG A 6 -8.52 -14.51 7.70
C ARG A 6 -7.56 -13.79 6.77
N ILE A 7 -6.90 -12.73 7.26
CA ILE A 7 -5.87 -12.00 6.51
C ILE A 7 -4.67 -12.90 6.26
N LYS A 8 -4.17 -13.62 7.27
CA LYS A 8 -3.06 -14.59 7.10
C LYS A 8 -3.40 -15.68 6.09
N SER A 9 -4.61 -16.23 6.16
CA SER A 9 -5.08 -17.23 5.21
C SER A 9 -5.19 -16.66 3.79
N TYR A 10 -5.70 -15.44 3.64
CA TYR A 10 -5.74 -14.74 2.35
C TYR A 10 -4.34 -14.50 1.77
N LEU A 11 -3.39 -14.03 2.59
CA LEU A 11 -2.00 -13.79 2.17
C LEU A 11 -1.26 -15.07 1.76
N ARG A 12 -1.71 -16.24 2.23
CA ARG A 12 -1.17 -17.55 1.83
C ARG A 12 -1.71 -18.05 0.48
N THR A 13 -2.78 -17.46 -0.05
CA THR A 13 -3.32 -17.82 -1.38
C THR A 13 -2.45 -17.27 -2.52
N PRO A 14 -2.48 -17.88 -3.72
CA PRO A 14 -1.77 -17.35 -4.89
C PRO A 14 -2.17 -15.91 -5.25
N SER A 15 -3.44 -15.54 -5.02
CA SER A 15 -3.92 -14.16 -5.19
C SER A 15 -3.31 -13.19 -4.17
N GLY A 16 -3.21 -13.60 -2.90
CA GLY A 16 -2.57 -12.82 -1.85
C GLY A 16 -1.06 -12.64 -2.08
N ARG A 17 -0.38 -13.70 -2.55
CA ARG A 17 1.04 -13.63 -2.94
C ARG A 17 1.26 -12.64 -4.09
N ARG A 18 0.46 -12.70 -5.16
CA ARG A 18 0.54 -11.74 -6.28
C ARG A 18 0.34 -10.30 -5.82
N ASN A 19 -0.61 -10.05 -4.92
CA ASN A 19 -0.82 -8.71 -4.36
C ASN A 19 0.37 -8.25 -3.50
N MET A 20 0.95 -9.14 -2.68
CA MET A 20 2.16 -8.82 -1.93
C MET A 20 3.36 -8.55 -2.84
N GLU A 21 3.53 -9.30 -3.92
CA GLU A 21 4.62 -9.06 -4.88
C GLU A 21 4.44 -7.75 -5.63
N LYS A 22 3.21 -7.43 -6.08
CA LYS A 22 2.90 -6.11 -6.65
C LYS A 22 3.17 -4.99 -5.65
N ALA A 23 2.77 -5.15 -4.39
CA ALA A 23 3.04 -4.17 -3.35
C ALA A 23 4.54 -4.01 -3.09
N LYS A 24 5.30 -5.10 -3.02
CA LYS A 24 6.77 -5.07 -2.89
C LYS A 24 7.44 -4.43 -4.11
N ALA A 25 6.97 -4.72 -5.32
CA ALA A 25 7.47 -4.12 -6.55
C ALA A 25 7.20 -2.61 -6.59
N MET A 26 5.98 -2.18 -6.23
CA MET A 26 5.65 -0.75 -6.09
C MET A 26 6.48 -0.08 -5.00
N ALA A 27 6.68 -0.74 -3.85
CA ALA A 27 7.49 -0.19 -2.76
C ALA A 27 8.97 -0.06 -3.14
N ARG A 28 9.47 -0.99 -3.96
CA ARG A 28 10.83 -0.99 -4.51
C ARG A 28 11.03 0.04 -5.62
N ASP A 29 9.97 0.55 -6.23
CA ASP A 29 10.09 1.53 -7.30
C ASP A 29 10.16 2.96 -6.74
N PRO A 30 11.33 3.63 -6.82
CA PRO A 30 11.50 5.00 -6.33
C PRO A 30 10.67 6.02 -7.12
N ARG A 31 10.30 5.72 -8.38
CA ARG A 31 9.50 6.62 -9.22
C ARG A 31 8.07 6.72 -8.71
N HIS A 32 7.53 5.60 -8.22
CA HIS A 32 6.22 5.58 -7.56
C HIS A 32 6.24 6.26 -6.20
N GLN A 33 7.37 6.19 -5.47
CA GLN A 33 7.52 6.92 -4.21
C GLN A 33 7.47 8.43 -4.39
N GLN A 34 8.10 8.99 -5.43
CA GLN A 34 8.03 10.44 -5.69
C GLN A 34 6.59 10.89 -5.98
N LYS A 35 5.87 10.15 -6.82
CA LYS A 35 4.46 10.44 -7.14
C LYS A 35 3.55 10.29 -5.91
N ALA A 36 3.77 9.26 -5.10
CA ALA A 36 3.06 9.07 -3.84
C ALA A 36 3.37 10.17 -2.81
N ARG A 37 4.63 10.57 -2.66
CA ARG A 37 5.03 11.70 -1.80
C ARG A 37 4.39 13.01 -2.27
N GLN A 38 4.32 13.25 -3.57
CA GLN A 38 3.70 14.45 -4.12
C GLN A 38 2.18 14.46 -3.91
N LEU A 39 1.51 13.32 -4.11
CA LEU A 39 0.09 13.14 -3.80
C LEU A 39 -0.20 13.32 -2.31
N LEU A 40 0.58 12.67 -1.44
CA LEU A 40 0.46 12.77 0.02
C LEU A 40 0.76 14.19 0.50
N SER A 41 1.74 14.87 -0.09
CA SER A 41 2.03 16.29 0.21
C SER A 41 0.84 17.17 -0.12
N ARG A 42 0.23 17.02 -1.32
CA ARG A 42 -0.99 17.75 -1.68
C ARG A 42 -2.16 17.45 -0.74
N PHE A 43 -2.33 16.18 -0.36
CA PHE A 43 -3.39 15.78 0.57
C PHE A 43 -3.17 16.33 1.99
N ARG A 44 -1.91 16.38 2.45
CA ARG A 44 -1.54 16.92 3.76
C ARG A 44 -1.66 18.45 3.82
N THR A 45 -1.28 19.14 2.74
CA THR A 45 -1.43 20.60 2.64
C THR A 45 -2.89 21.02 2.49
N GLY A 46 -3.72 20.24 1.78
CA GLY A 46 -5.17 20.49 1.69
C GLY A 46 -5.92 20.33 3.01
N HIS A 47 -5.35 19.61 3.98
CA HIS A 47 -5.90 19.46 5.32
C HIS A 47 -5.36 20.50 6.34
N THR A 48 -4.32 21.27 5.96
CA THR A 48 -3.69 22.33 6.77
C THR A 48 -4.00 23.71 6.17
N HIS A 49 -5.26 23.95 5.82
CA HIS A 49 -5.76 25.29 5.52
C HIS A 49 -7.18 25.42 6.06
N ARG A 50 -7.29 25.55 7.38
CA ARG A 50 -8.38 26.21 8.08
C ARG A 50 -7.83 26.88 9.32
#